data_AF-A0A6M5YGW5-F1
#
_entry.id   AF-A0A6M5YGW5-F1
#
_cell.length_a   1.000
_cell.length_b   1.000
_cell.length_c   1.000
_cell.angle_alpha   90.00
_cell.angle_beta   90.00
_cell.angle_gamma   90.00
#
_symmetry.space_group_name_H-M   'P 1'
#
loop_
_entity.id
_entity.type
_entity.pdbx_description
1 polymer ?
#
loop_
_entity_poly.entity_id
_entity_poly.type
_entity_poly.pdbx_seq_one_letter_code
_entity_poly.pdbx_strand_id
1 'polypeptide(L)'
;MEELKVEFHTAEEQAAIIANLKNPEHKVIALLMLDTGGRVSEVCKLTWEKCDFRAKTVTIKTSKQRGKEKARCLPMSERLYAAFDELVKQRNKEGAALKGFVFPGNDRGHIYRTAPYMMLKRLQAKAPQVGDVRPHKLRHTFATNLVAQGTELIDIRNMLGHSDSRVTEIYTHTNPERLRAQINASAPRPSVFERLKARLLPKQRTLINLVITDVDFIVGREKEQKQIQSLISRGISVLITGAIGAGKTHLLQSLNFDKPTLVIDDASDFKKSITAAILHICGDKETAAAMLFKTSDLKAVETKLSTSSLPNLVQTLKDCTQPNEYLLKIGNIDGVTPKGVKILEDLKDHFTIITTARGIKMEAASFAWSFEKIELQPLTRPDSLRMIYRLIGDLQTSELDAVMTKIYETSDGNPRKIKELCERLRREPFVNLDSATEVADSYLGRQVEEFDFSIILLVILGGFVLMRYYGRVTGEKDLQFIGACIMFVLMFARYLFKSARRKTL
;
A
#
# COMPACT_ATOMS: atom_id res chain seq x y z
N MET A 1 31.91 45.13 25.84
CA MET A 1 31.11 44.65 24.70
C MET A 1 31.37 43.17 24.58
N GLU A 2 30.53 42.33 25.20
CA GLU A 2 30.59 40.88 25.03
C GLU A 2 30.26 40.55 23.56
N GLU A 3 31.19 39.89 22.87
CA GLU A 3 30.96 39.35 21.54
C GLU A 3 29.74 38.42 21.58
N LEU A 4 28.66 38.79 20.88
CA LEU A 4 27.54 37.88 20.65
C LEU A 4 28.11 36.62 19.98
N LYS A 5 28.20 35.52 20.73
CA LYS A 5 28.57 34.21 20.18
C LYS A 5 27.61 33.91 19.04
N VAL A 6 28.17 33.83 17.83
CA VAL A 6 27.41 33.55 16.61
C VAL A 6 26.80 32.15 16.71
N GLU A 7 25.51 32.07 17.06
CA GLU A 7 24.75 30.82 17.20
C GLU A 7 24.30 30.23 15.86
N PHE A 8 24.98 30.52 14.75
CA PHE A 8 24.67 29.96 13.43
C PHE A 8 25.93 29.55 12.68
N HIS A 9 25.76 28.69 11.68
CA HIS A 9 26.85 28.21 10.84
C HIS A 9 26.99 29.05 9.58
N THR A 10 28.23 29.42 9.22
CA THR A 10 28.51 30.11 7.96
C THR A 10 28.24 29.19 6.75
N ALA A 11 28.15 29.76 5.55
CA ALA A 11 27.96 28.95 4.34
C ALA A 11 29.08 27.93 4.12
N GLU A 12 30.32 28.29 4.48
CA GLU A 12 31.50 27.42 4.40
C GLU A 12 31.42 26.27 5.41
N GLU A 13 31.05 26.55 6.66
CA GLU A 13 30.83 25.52 7.68
C GLU A 13 29.69 24.57 7.27
N GLN A 14 28.58 25.09 6.75
CA GLN A 14 27.48 24.27 6.24
C GLN A 14 27.94 23.35 5.10
N ALA A 15 28.73 23.87 4.16
CA ALA A 15 29.30 23.06 3.08
C ALA A 15 30.25 21.98 3.61
N ALA A 16 31.10 22.33 4.58
CA ALA A 16 32.03 21.40 5.22
C ALA A 16 31.30 20.28 5.99
N ILE A 17 30.20 20.61 6.69
CA ILE A 17 29.37 19.62 7.38
C ILE A 17 28.85 18.58 6.37
N ILE A 18 28.24 19.03 5.27
CA ILE A 18 27.65 18.13 4.28
C ILE A 18 28.72 17.31 3.53
N ALA A 19 29.87 17.91 3.21
CA ALA A 19 30.95 17.23 2.50
C ALA A 19 31.60 16.10 3.32
N ASN A 20 31.68 16.27 4.66
CA ASN A 20 32.31 15.28 5.55
C ASN A 20 31.35 14.16 6.00
N LEU A 21 30.05 14.28 5.72
CA LEU A 21 29.05 13.24 6.01
C LEU A 21 28.98 12.21 4.88
N LYS A 22 29.79 11.14 5.00
CA LYS A 22 29.86 10.05 4.00
C LYS A 22 28.67 9.09 4.03
N ASN A 23 28.00 8.91 5.17
CA ASN A 23 26.83 8.05 5.27
C ASN A 23 25.59 8.84 4.80
N PRO A 24 24.80 8.34 3.81
CA PRO A 24 23.66 9.07 3.30
C PRO A 24 22.55 9.27 4.33
N GLU A 25 22.37 8.36 5.29
CA GLU A 25 21.41 8.58 6.39
C GLU A 25 21.77 9.81 7.22
N HIS A 26 23.05 9.91 7.60
CA HIS A 26 23.57 11.04 8.36
C HIS A 26 23.43 12.36 7.61
N LYS A 27 23.66 12.33 6.29
CA LYS A 27 23.53 13.48 5.40
C LYS A 27 22.07 13.95 5.30
N VAL A 28 21.11 13.02 5.17
CA VAL A 28 19.67 13.35 5.18
C VAL A 28 19.25 13.93 6.54
N ILE A 29 19.71 13.38 7.66
CA ILE A 29 19.42 13.91 9.01
C ILE A 29 19.89 15.36 9.14
N ALA A 30 21.13 15.65 8.74
CA ALA A 30 21.68 17.01 8.82
C ALA A 30 20.94 17.99 7.90
N LEU A 31 20.62 17.58 6.67
CA LEU A 31 19.88 18.41 5.72
C LEU A 31 18.43 18.65 6.14
N LEU A 32 17.76 17.68 6.75
CA LEU A 32 16.42 17.89 7.32
C LEU A 32 16.44 19.00 8.38
N MET A 33 17.49 19.10 9.20
CA MET A 33 17.61 20.18 10.18
C MET A 33 18.00 21.52 9.54
N LEU A 34 18.90 21.50 8.55
CA LEU A 34 19.42 22.70 7.88
C LEU A 34 18.47 23.33 6.86
N ASP A 35 17.60 22.53 6.21
CA ASP A 35 16.74 22.99 5.11
C ASP A 35 15.25 23.03 5.46
N THR A 36 14.83 22.31 6.50
CA THR A 36 13.43 22.29 6.94
C THR A 36 13.26 22.78 8.37
N GLY A 37 14.36 23.00 9.10
CA GLY A 37 14.32 23.41 10.50
C GLY A 37 13.71 22.35 11.42
N GLY A 38 13.65 21.07 11.03
CA GLY A 38 13.07 19.99 11.84
C GLY A 38 13.75 19.86 13.22
N ARG A 39 12.99 19.62 14.29
CA ARG A 39 13.60 19.29 15.60
C ARG A 39 14.18 17.87 15.54
N VAL A 40 15.28 17.62 16.26
CA VAL A 40 15.92 16.28 16.27
C VAL A 40 14.96 15.15 16.62
N SER A 41 14.09 15.33 17.62
CA SER A 41 13.09 14.33 18.01
C SER A 41 12.03 14.07 16.95
N GLU A 42 11.72 15.07 16.12
CA GLU A 42 10.74 14.96 15.04
C GLU A 42 11.39 14.30 13.82
N VAL A 43 12.62 14.69 13.47
CA VAL A 43 13.42 14.11 12.38
C VAL A 43 13.66 12.62 12.61
N CYS A 44 14.02 12.22 13.85
CA CYS A 44 14.19 10.80 14.18
C CYS A 44 12.91 9.98 13.96
N LYS A 45 11.73 10.57 14.12
CA LYS A 45 10.42 9.89 13.99
C LYS A 45 9.83 9.94 12.59
N LEU A 46 10.54 10.49 11.62
CA LEU A 46 10.05 10.65 10.26
C LEU A 46 9.79 9.28 9.61
N THR A 47 8.63 9.12 8.98
CA THR A 47 8.25 7.92 8.22
C THR A 47 8.23 8.22 6.72
N TRP A 48 8.44 7.20 5.90
CA TRP A 48 8.44 7.33 4.44
C TRP A 48 7.11 7.88 3.91
N GLU A 49 5.99 7.52 4.54
CA GLU A 49 4.63 8.01 4.24
C GLU A 49 4.46 9.53 4.41
N LYS A 50 5.31 10.17 5.20
CA LYS A 50 5.26 11.62 5.45
C LYS A 50 6.18 12.41 4.53
N CYS A 51 6.89 11.73 3.64
CA CYS A 51 7.71 12.34 2.60
C CYS A 51 6.98 12.24 1.26
N ASP A 52 6.44 13.36 0.78
CA ASP A 52 5.90 13.44 -0.57
C ASP A 52 7.02 13.90 -1.52
N PHE A 53 7.66 12.94 -2.16
CA PHE A 53 8.74 13.20 -3.12
C PHE A 53 8.23 13.81 -4.43
N ARG A 54 6.93 13.68 -4.75
CA ARG A 54 6.31 14.26 -5.95
C ARG A 54 6.11 15.76 -5.79
N ALA A 55 5.50 16.17 -4.67
CA ALA A 55 5.37 17.57 -4.31
C ALA A 55 6.70 18.16 -3.79
N LYS A 56 7.72 17.31 -3.57
CA LYS A 56 8.97 17.63 -2.87
C LYS A 56 8.67 18.33 -1.56
N THR A 57 7.80 17.73 -0.74
CA THR A 57 7.43 18.22 0.58
C THR A 57 7.59 17.15 1.65
N VAL A 58 7.94 17.56 2.86
CA VAL A 58 8.01 16.71 4.04
C VAL A 58 7.01 17.20 5.07
N THR A 59 6.21 16.27 5.61
CA THR A 59 5.24 16.55 6.66
C THR A 59 5.84 16.17 8.02
N ILE A 60 6.12 17.16 8.85
CA ILE A 60 6.67 16.95 10.18
C ILE A 60 5.55 17.08 11.22
N LYS A 61 5.34 16.01 12.01
CA LYS A 61 4.43 16.04 13.17
C LYS A 61 5.14 16.66 14.36
N THR A 62 4.54 17.68 14.96
CA THR A 62 5.04 18.30 16.20
C THR A 62 4.41 17.61 17.40
N SER A 63 5.19 17.18 18.41
CA SER A 63 4.61 16.57 19.61
C SER A 63 4.13 17.64 20.61
N LYS A 64 2.87 17.53 21.01
CA LYS A 64 2.21 18.14 22.19
C LYS A 64 2.35 19.65 22.40
N GLN A 65 1.30 20.37 22.00
CA GLN A 65 0.70 21.39 22.86
C GLN A 65 -0.78 21.04 23.06
N ARG A 66 -1.20 20.85 24.31
CA ARG A 66 -2.62 20.81 24.75
C ARG A 66 -3.57 20.02 23.83
N GLY A 67 -3.29 18.72 23.63
CA GLY A 67 -4.26 17.78 23.06
C GLY A 67 -4.54 17.86 21.54
N LYS A 68 -3.92 18.77 20.78
CA LYS A 68 -4.02 18.79 19.30
C LYS A 68 -2.66 18.54 18.65
N GLU A 69 -2.57 17.48 17.84
CA GLU A 69 -1.41 17.25 16.97
C GLU A 69 -1.40 18.31 15.86
N LYS A 70 -0.37 19.15 15.79
CA LYS A 70 -0.13 20.05 14.65
C LYS A 70 0.93 19.43 13.74
N ALA A 71 0.54 19.15 12.51
CA ALA A 71 1.45 18.79 11.42
C ALA A 71 1.79 20.03 10.60
N ARG A 72 3.04 20.13 10.14
CA ARG A 72 3.48 21.20 9.22
C ARG A 72 4.06 20.57 7.97
N CYS A 73 3.63 21.05 6.81
CA CYS A 73 4.14 20.63 5.51
C CYS A 73 5.22 21.61 5.07
N LEU A 74 6.43 21.11 4.79
CA LEU A 74 7.61 21.91 4.48
C LEU A 74 8.17 21.50 3.13
N PRO A 75 8.53 22.44 2.25
CA PRO A 75 9.18 22.11 1.00
C PRO A 75 10.59 21.55 1.23
N MET A 76 10.99 20.59 0.39
CA MET A 76 12.33 20.01 0.35
C MET A 76 13.21 20.83 -0.59
N SER A 77 14.40 21.20 -0.14
CA SER A 77 15.43 21.78 -1.01
C SER A 77 15.89 20.77 -2.09
N GLU A 78 16.50 21.24 -3.18
CA GLU A 78 17.07 20.34 -4.19
C GLU A 78 18.21 19.47 -3.62
N ARG A 79 19.00 20.01 -2.69
CA ARG A 79 20.08 19.25 -2.04
C ARG A 79 19.55 18.16 -1.08
N LEU A 80 18.45 18.44 -0.38
CA LEU A 80 17.78 17.46 0.48
C LEU A 80 17.16 16.35 -0.37
N TYR A 81 16.49 16.71 -1.46
CA TYR A 81 15.93 15.75 -2.41
C TYR A 81 17.01 14.82 -2.98
N ALA A 82 18.16 15.38 -3.40
CA ALA A 82 19.28 14.60 -3.90
C ALA A 82 19.89 13.65 -2.84
N ALA A 83 19.90 14.04 -1.56
CA ALA A 83 20.36 13.19 -0.48
C ALA A 83 19.38 12.03 -0.19
N PHE A 84 18.07 12.28 -0.27
CA PHE A 84 17.06 11.22 -0.19
C PHE A 84 17.18 10.23 -1.37
N ASP A 85 17.49 10.71 -2.57
CA ASP A 85 17.68 9.84 -3.74
C ASP A 85 18.87 8.89 -3.54
N GLU A 86 19.98 9.42 -3.02
CA GLU A 86 21.16 8.64 -2.65
C GLU A 86 20.84 7.56 -1.60
N LEU A 87 20.06 7.92 -0.57
CA LEU A 87 19.63 6.99 0.47
C LEU A 87 18.72 5.87 -0.06
N VAL A 88 17.73 6.21 -0.89
CA VAL A 88 16.80 5.24 -1.48
C VAL A 88 17.54 4.26 -2.38
N LYS A 89 18.48 4.75 -3.20
CA LYS A 89 19.34 3.88 -4.04
C LYS A 89 20.18 2.92 -3.22
N GLN A 90 20.72 3.35 -2.09
CA GLN A 90 21.45 2.46 -1.19
C GLN A 90 20.54 1.36 -0.64
N ARG A 91 19.35 1.73 -0.12
CA ARG A 91 18.41 0.75 0.45
C ARG A 91 17.87 -0.25 -0.56
N ASN A 92 17.63 0.20 -1.79
CA ASN A 92 17.19 -0.69 -2.87
C ASN A 92 18.28 -1.72 -3.22
N LYS A 93 19.57 -1.34 -3.20
CA LYS A 93 20.69 -2.29 -3.38
C LYS A 93 20.78 -3.31 -2.24
N GLU A 94 20.43 -2.89 -1.03
CA GLU A 94 20.42 -3.75 0.16
C GLU A 94 19.15 -4.63 0.25
N GLY A 95 18.22 -4.51 -0.70
CA GLY A 95 16.96 -5.29 -0.71
C GLY A 95 15.98 -4.92 0.40
N ALA A 96 16.17 -3.76 1.05
CA ALA A 96 15.34 -3.32 2.16
C ALA A 96 14.03 -2.71 1.66
N ALA A 97 12.89 -3.19 2.18
CA ALA A 97 11.59 -2.60 1.91
C ALA A 97 11.50 -1.18 2.49
N LEU A 98 11.08 -0.20 1.68
CA LEU A 98 10.88 1.20 2.08
C LEU A 98 9.55 1.38 2.84
N LYS A 99 9.40 0.70 3.99
CA LYS A 99 8.22 0.76 4.85
C LYS A 99 8.58 1.21 6.27
N GLY A 100 7.71 2.01 6.89
CA GLY A 100 7.88 2.49 8.26
C GLY A 100 8.80 3.72 8.38
N PHE A 101 9.72 3.69 9.35
CA PHE A 101 10.60 4.83 9.66
C PHE A 101 11.68 5.03 8.60
N VAL A 102 11.96 6.30 8.27
CA VAL A 102 13.09 6.68 7.41
C VAL A 102 14.41 6.26 8.08
N PHE A 103 14.49 6.41 9.40
CA PHE A 103 15.66 6.03 10.20
C PHE A 103 15.29 4.93 11.20
N PRO A 104 15.35 3.64 10.81
CA PRO A 104 15.04 2.53 11.69
C PRO A 104 16.13 2.38 12.76
N GLY A 105 15.71 2.04 13.98
CA GLY A 105 16.61 1.60 15.05
C GLY A 105 16.74 0.08 15.12
N ASN A 106 17.58 -0.42 16.02
CA ASN A 106 17.82 -1.87 16.18
C ASN A 106 16.56 -2.65 16.64
N ASP A 107 15.65 -2.03 17.39
CA ASP A 107 14.50 -2.70 18.03
C ASP A 107 13.16 -2.43 17.33
N ARG A 108 13.08 -2.56 15.99
CA ARG A 108 11.87 -2.30 15.16
C ARG A 108 11.25 -0.90 15.30
N GLY A 109 11.88 0.00 16.05
CA GLY A 109 11.49 1.39 16.27
C GLY A 109 12.30 2.36 15.41
N HIS A 110 12.35 3.62 15.85
CA HIS A 110 13.15 4.66 15.19
C HIS A 110 14.46 4.92 15.94
N ILE A 111 15.44 5.55 15.29
CA ILE A 111 16.69 5.96 15.96
C ILE A 111 16.42 6.85 17.19
N TYR A 112 17.22 6.69 18.24
CA TYR A 112 17.16 7.57 19.41
C TYR A 112 17.79 8.95 19.11
N ARG A 113 17.30 10.00 19.79
CA ARG A 113 17.84 11.36 19.65
C ARG A 113 19.35 11.44 19.90
N THR A 114 19.91 10.55 20.72
CA THR A 114 21.34 10.49 21.03
C THR A 114 22.20 10.17 19.81
N ALA A 115 21.68 9.40 18.84
CA ALA A 115 22.44 9.01 17.65
C ALA A 115 22.84 10.22 16.77
N PRO A 116 21.93 11.14 16.39
CA PRO A 116 22.31 12.39 15.73
C PRO A 116 23.31 13.25 16.52
N TYR A 117 23.19 13.34 17.85
CA TYR A 117 24.18 14.08 18.66
C TYR A 117 25.56 13.45 18.60
N MET A 118 25.66 12.12 18.73
CA MET A 118 26.93 11.40 18.65
C MET A 118 27.54 11.48 17.25
N MET A 119 26.71 11.41 16.21
CA MET A 119 27.10 11.61 14.82
C MET A 119 27.77 12.97 14.62
N LEU A 120 27.13 14.06 15.06
CA LEU A 120 27.67 15.42 14.93
C LEU A 120 28.93 15.63 15.79
N LYS A 121 28.98 15.06 16.99
CA LYS A 121 30.18 15.11 17.84
C LYS A 121 31.37 14.39 17.19
N ARG A 122 31.13 13.24 16.56
CA ARG A 122 32.17 12.52 15.79
C ARG A 122 32.61 13.30 14.55
N LEU A 123 31.68 14.00 13.89
CA LEU A 123 32.00 14.86 12.75
C LEU A 123 32.93 16.00 13.18
N GLN A 124 32.59 16.69 14.27
CA GLN A 124 33.40 17.76 14.84
C GLN A 124 34.82 17.29 15.20
N ALA A 125 34.95 16.09 15.80
CA ALA A 125 36.26 15.53 16.13
C ALA A 125 37.12 15.19 14.90
N LYS A 126 36.50 14.85 13.76
CA LYS A 126 37.19 14.46 12.52
C LYS A 126 37.49 15.63 11.59
N ALA A 127 36.69 16.68 11.65
CA ALA A 127 36.76 17.82 10.76
C ALA A 127 36.63 19.12 11.58
N PRO A 128 37.72 19.64 12.16
CA PRO A 128 37.69 20.84 13.01
C PRO A 128 37.06 22.06 12.33
N GLN A 129 37.16 22.15 11.00
CA GLN A 129 36.61 23.22 10.18
C GLN A 129 35.06 23.30 10.16
N VAL A 130 34.35 22.32 10.72
CA VAL A 130 32.88 22.36 10.84
C VAL A 130 32.40 23.19 12.03
N GLY A 131 33.30 23.56 12.95
CA GLY A 131 32.98 24.33 14.16
C GLY A 131 32.17 23.55 15.20
N ASP A 132 31.56 24.25 16.16
CA ASP A 132 30.63 23.65 17.13
C ASP A 132 29.31 23.33 16.45
N VAL A 133 29.07 22.05 16.12
CA VAL A 133 27.87 21.58 15.41
C VAL A 133 26.96 20.79 16.34
N ARG A 134 25.73 21.27 16.52
CA ARG A 134 24.69 20.61 17.32
C ARG A 134 23.34 20.73 16.64
N PRO A 135 22.39 19.80 16.88
CA PRO A 135 21.08 19.83 16.23
C PRO A 135 20.32 21.17 16.36
N HIS A 136 20.39 21.82 17.52
CA HIS A 136 19.77 23.12 17.73
C HIS A 136 20.42 24.23 16.89
N LYS A 137 21.75 24.21 16.73
CA LYS A 137 22.48 25.20 15.94
C LYS A 137 22.23 25.04 14.44
N LEU A 138 22.06 23.79 13.95
CA LEU A 138 21.63 23.52 12.58
C LEU A 138 20.24 24.15 12.30
N ARG A 139 19.29 23.97 13.22
CA ARG A 139 17.97 24.59 13.13
C ARG A 139 18.01 26.12 13.24
N HIS A 140 18.85 26.67 14.10
CA HIS A 140 19.04 28.12 14.21
C HIS A 140 19.64 28.72 12.94
N THR A 141 20.57 28.00 12.32
CA THR A 141 21.16 28.34 11.01
C THR A 141 20.09 28.42 9.93
N PHE A 142 19.16 27.46 9.88
CA PHE A 142 18.02 27.51 8.95
C PHE A 142 17.19 28.79 9.11
N ALA A 143 16.82 29.15 10.35
CA ALA A 143 16.04 30.35 10.62
C ALA A 143 16.79 31.62 10.19
N THR A 144 18.07 31.72 10.55
CA THR A 144 18.94 32.86 10.22
C THR A 144 19.12 33.01 8.70
N ASN A 145 19.33 31.89 8.01
CA ASN A 145 19.46 31.85 6.55
C ASN A 145 18.20 32.38 5.84
N LEU A 146 17.00 32.03 6.32
CA LEU A 146 15.75 32.53 5.76
C LEU A 146 15.53 34.02 6.04
N VAL A 147 15.86 34.49 7.24
CA VAL A 147 15.84 35.93 7.56
C VAL A 147 16.78 36.71 6.61
N ALA A 148 17.99 36.19 6.39
CA ALA A 148 18.96 36.82 5.49
C ALA A 148 18.51 36.87 4.01
N GLN A 149 17.60 35.99 3.60
CA GLN A 149 16.99 35.99 2.26
C GLN A 149 15.72 36.86 2.18
N GLY A 150 15.36 37.56 3.25
CA GLY A 150 14.18 38.42 3.29
C GLY A 150 12.85 37.66 3.43
N THR A 151 12.87 36.42 3.93
CA THR A 151 11.63 35.71 4.27
C THR A 151 10.98 36.36 5.49
N GLU A 152 9.65 36.53 5.46
CA GLU A 152 8.91 37.14 6.55
C GLU A 152 9.02 36.31 7.83
N LEU A 153 9.22 36.97 8.98
CA LEU A 153 9.39 36.30 10.28
C LEU A 153 8.20 35.41 10.65
N ILE A 154 7.00 35.74 10.16
CA ILE A 154 5.78 34.98 10.37
C ILE A 154 5.85 33.63 9.62
N ASP A 155 6.30 33.63 8.37
CA ASP A 155 6.49 32.41 7.58
C ASP A 155 7.54 31.49 8.23
N ILE A 156 8.67 32.06 8.66
CA ILE A 156 9.75 31.33 9.35
C ILE A 156 9.22 30.69 10.65
N ARG A 157 8.43 31.45 11.42
CA ARG A 157 7.83 30.98 12.66
C ARG A 157 6.85 29.82 12.43
N ASN A 158 6.05 29.90 11.37
CA ASN A 158 5.13 28.84 10.96
C ASN A 158 5.89 27.57 10.56
N MET A 159 6.96 27.71 9.78
CA MET A 159 7.82 26.58 9.39
C MET A 159 8.50 25.89 10.58
N LEU A 160 8.91 26.69 11.57
CA LEU A 160 9.55 26.20 12.77
C LEU A 160 8.54 25.64 13.80
N GLY A 161 7.26 25.99 13.69
CA GLY A 161 6.20 25.54 14.59
C GLY A 161 6.33 26.11 16.01
N HIS A 162 6.50 27.44 16.13
CA HIS A 162 6.47 28.16 17.41
C HIS A 162 5.07 28.72 17.68
N SER A 163 4.55 28.47 18.88
CA SER A 163 3.13 28.50 19.19
C SER A 163 2.73 29.54 20.25
N ASP A 164 3.18 30.79 20.07
CA ASP A 164 2.54 31.92 20.76
C ASP A 164 1.40 32.51 19.90
N SER A 165 0.34 33.01 20.54
CA SER A 165 -1.03 33.09 20.01
C SER A 165 -1.48 34.50 19.59
N ARG A 166 -0.56 35.45 19.36
CA ARG A 166 -0.92 36.86 19.08
C ARG A 166 -0.95 37.31 17.61
N VAL A 167 -0.66 36.45 16.63
CA VAL A 167 -0.60 36.87 15.21
C VAL A 167 -1.18 35.81 14.25
N THR A 168 -2.23 35.11 14.66
CA THR A 168 -2.79 33.97 13.89
C THR A 168 -4.05 34.29 13.08
N GLU A 169 -4.33 35.56 12.79
CA GLU A 169 -5.50 35.93 11.95
C GLU A 169 -5.15 36.67 10.66
N ILE A 170 -3.86 36.95 10.41
CA ILE A 170 -3.43 37.58 9.16
C ILE A 170 -2.22 36.80 8.66
N TYR A 171 -2.46 35.71 7.93
CA TYR A 171 -1.89 35.46 6.60
C TYR A 171 -2.28 34.08 6.06
N THR A 172 -2.97 34.17 4.93
CA THR A 172 -3.42 33.17 3.97
C THR A 172 -2.27 32.67 3.09
N HIS A 173 -2.17 31.35 2.90
CA HIS A 173 -1.56 30.64 1.76
C HIS A 173 -0.20 31.13 1.22
N THR A 174 0.89 30.88 1.94
CA THR A 174 2.24 30.99 1.36
C THR A 174 2.49 29.87 0.34
N ASN A 175 2.77 30.22 -0.92
CA ASN A 175 3.03 29.26 -2.00
C ASN A 175 4.29 28.39 -1.68
N PRO A 176 4.18 27.04 -1.62
CA PRO A 176 5.30 26.14 -1.35
C PRO A 176 6.50 26.34 -2.29
N GLU A 177 6.27 26.72 -3.54
CA GLU A 177 7.33 26.96 -4.53
C GLU A 177 8.19 28.18 -4.19
N ARG A 178 7.56 29.25 -3.71
CA ARG A 178 8.27 30.48 -3.27
C ARG A 178 9.17 30.18 -2.08
N LEU A 179 8.64 29.45 -1.10
CA LEU A 179 9.39 29.02 0.08
C LEU A 179 10.56 28.12 -0.29
N ARG A 180 10.34 27.20 -1.23
CA ARG A 180 11.37 26.32 -1.76
C ARG A 180 12.49 27.08 -2.48
N ALA A 181 12.14 28.09 -3.28
CA ALA A 181 13.12 28.95 -3.95
C ALA A 181 13.98 29.71 -2.93
N GLN A 182 13.39 30.23 -1.85
CA GLN A 182 14.12 30.90 -0.78
C GLN A 182 15.06 29.96 -0.02
N ILE A 183 14.61 28.74 0.31
CA ILE A 183 15.47 27.72 0.93
C ILE A 183 16.65 27.37 0.03
N ASN A 184 16.39 27.15 -1.26
CA ASN A 184 17.45 26.85 -2.24
C ASN A 184 18.43 28.02 -2.42
N ALA A 185 17.94 29.27 -2.41
CA ALA A 185 18.79 30.46 -2.50
C ALA A 185 19.69 30.64 -1.26
N SER A 186 19.18 30.22 -0.10
CA SER A 186 19.90 30.29 1.18
C SER A 186 20.96 29.19 1.35
N ALA A 187 20.88 28.11 0.58
CA ALA A 187 21.83 27.00 0.67
C ALA A 187 23.22 27.41 0.11
N PRO A 188 24.33 26.91 0.71
CA PRO A 188 25.67 27.11 0.19
C PRO A 188 25.76 26.71 -1.28
N ARG A 189 26.30 27.62 -2.08
CA ARG A 189 26.46 27.44 -3.52
C ARG A 189 27.47 26.31 -3.79
N PRO A 190 27.18 25.39 -4.73
CA PRO A 190 28.13 24.36 -5.11
C PRO A 190 29.38 25.00 -5.71
N SER A 191 30.52 24.35 -5.50
CA SER A 191 31.83 24.82 -5.96
C SER A 191 31.86 25.01 -7.48
N VAL A 192 32.73 25.90 -7.98
CA VAL A 192 32.85 26.20 -9.43
C VAL A 192 33.09 24.93 -10.24
N PHE A 193 33.89 24.01 -9.71
CA PHE A 193 34.19 22.71 -10.32
C PHE A 193 32.96 21.80 -10.40
N GLU A 194 32.13 21.74 -9.35
CA GLU A 194 30.89 20.96 -9.37
C GLU A 194 29.85 21.51 -10.34
N ARG A 195 29.79 22.84 -10.51
CA ARG A 195 28.93 23.48 -11.52
C ARG A 195 29.35 23.12 -12.93
N LEU A 196 30.67 23.15 -13.19
CA LEU A 196 31.22 22.77 -14.48
C LEU A 196 30.98 21.29 -14.76
N LYS A 197 31.21 20.41 -13.78
CA LYS A 197 30.95 18.98 -13.87
C LYS A 197 29.45 18.68 -14.09
N ALA A 198 28.55 19.36 -13.39
CA ALA A 198 27.11 19.20 -13.57
C ALA A 198 26.61 19.71 -14.94
N ARG A 199 27.31 20.67 -15.54
CA ARG A 199 27.03 21.16 -16.90
C ARG A 199 27.54 20.21 -17.98
N LEU A 200 28.68 19.55 -17.74
CA LEU A 200 29.29 18.58 -18.66
C LEU A 200 28.64 17.18 -18.57
N LEU A 201 28.21 16.78 -17.38
CA LEU A 201 27.54 15.51 -17.10
C LEU A 201 26.25 15.80 -16.32
N PRO A 202 25.13 16.08 -17.02
CA PRO A 202 23.86 16.26 -16.34
C PRO A 202 23.48 14.94 -15.65
N LYS A 203 23.55 14.90 -14.32
CA LYS A 203 23.09 13.76 -13.53
C LYS A 203 21.58 13.66 -13.75
N GLN A 204 21.12 12.59 -14.41
CA GLN A 204 19.69 12.31 -14.53
C GLN A 204 19.07 12.32 -13.13
N ARG A 205 18.08 13.20 -12.93
CA ARG A 205 17.32 13.27 -11.70
C ARG A 205 16.44 12.03 -11.67
N THR A 206 16.83 11.02 -10.92
CA THR A 206 15.94 9.90 -10.62
C THR A 206 14.81 10.43 -9.75
N LEU A 207 13.59 10.29 -10.24
CA LEU A 207 12.41 10.51 -9.41
C LEU A 207 12.35 9.41 -8.37
N ILE A 208 12.23 9.80 -7.10
CA ILE A 208 12.01 8.83 -6.02
C ILE A 208 10.54 8.42 -6.13
N ASN A 209 10.27 7.40 -6.92
CA ASN A 209 8.97 6.75 -6.98
C ASN A 209 8.85 5.81 -5.78
N LEU A 210 8.66 6.38 -4.59
CA LEU A 210 8.11 5.57 -3.51
C LEU A 210 6.75 5.10 -3.98
N VAL A 211 6.58 3.79 -4.03
CA VAL A 211 5.25 3.22 -4.17
C VAL A 211 4.46 3.76 -2.99
N ILE A 212 3.53 4.68 -3.28
CA ILE A 212 2.47 5.04 -2.34
C ILE A 212 1.60 3.78 -2.27
N THR A 213 2.12 2.80 -1.54
CA THR A 213 1.46 1.55 -1.25
C THR A 213 0.33 1.93 -0.31
N ASP A 214 -0.88 1.67 -0.78
CA ASP A 214 -2.14 1.81 -0.05
C ASP A 214 -2.57 3.26 0.21
N VAL A 215 -2.82 4.00 -0.87
CA VAL A 215 -3.88 5.00 -0.76
C VAL A 215 -5.20 4.23 -0.88
N ASP A 216 -5.92 4.09 0.24
CA ASP A 216 -7.29 3.59 0.31
C ASP A 216 -8.29 4.59 -0.30
N PHE A 217 -8.06 4.99 -1.56
CA PHE A 217 -9.01 5.85 -2.27
C PHE A 217 -9.94 4.99 -3.11
N ILE A 218 -11.19 5.41 -3.13
CA ILE A 218 -12.21 4.90 -4.03
C ILE A 218 -12.28 5.87 -5.20
N VAL A 219 -12.42 5.33 -6.42
CA VAL A 219 -12.64 6.13 -7.61
C VAL A 219 -13.96 5.70 -8.24
N GLY A 220 -14.81 6.66 -8.59
CA GLY A 220 -15.97 6.42 -9.46
C GLY A 220 -17.13 5.64 -8.83
N ARG A 221 -17.13 5.38 -7.52
CA ARG A 221 -18.19 4.59 -6.83
C ARG A 221 -19.08 5.40 -5.91
N GLU A 222 -19.11 6.72 -6.06
CA GLU A 222 -19.88 7.61 -5.18
C GLU A 222 -21.39 7.32 -5.22
N LYS A 223 -21.90 6.91 -6.38
CA LYS A 223 -23.33 6.58 -6.55
C LYS A 223 -23.69 5.32 -5.78
N GLU A 224 -22.91 4.26 -5.98
CA GLU A 224 -23.09 2.97 -5.32
C GLU A 224 -22.93 3.10 -3.80
N GLN A 225 -21.97 3.90 -3.33
CA GLN A 225 -21.82 4.18 -1.90
C GLN A 225 -23.07 4.84 -1.30
N LYS A 226 -23.58 5.91 -1.93
CA LYS A 226 -24.79 6.60 -1.48
C LYS A 226 -26.01 5.67 -1.48
N GLN A 227 -26.12 4.83 -2.51
CA GLN A 227 -27.20 3.85 -2.60
C GLN A 227 -27.11 2.81 -1.47
N ILE A 228 -25.93 2.23 -1.23
CA ILE A 228 -25.71 1.25 -0.17
C ILE A 228 -26.00 1.86 1.20
N GLN A 229 -25.52 3.07 1.46
CA GLN A 229 -25.79 3.78 2.72
C GLN A 229 -27.28 4.05 2.92
N SER A 230 -28.00 4.49 1.89
CA SER A 230 -29.44 4.72 1.96
C SER A 230 -30.21 3.43 2.25
N LEU A 231 -29.88 2.32 1.58
CA LEU A 231 -30.53 1.03 1.81
C LEU A 231 -30.32 0.52 3.23
N ILE A 232 -29.08 0.60 3.74
CA ILE A 232 -28.75 0.15 5.09
C ILE A 232 -29.39 1.03 6.16
N SER A 233 -29.50 2.35 5.93
CA SER A 233 -30.22 3.25 6.82
C SER A 233 -31.71 2.89 6.93
N ARG A 234 -32.29 2.30 5.87
CA ARG A 234 -33.67 1.79 5.83
C ARG A 234 -33.81 0.37 6.38
N GLY A 235 -32.72 -0.26 6.84
CA GLY A 235 -32.71 -1.64 7.33
C GLY A 235 -32.81 -2.70 6.23
N ILE A 236 -32.55 -2.34 4.97
CA ILE A 236 -32.59 -3.27 3.85
C ILE A 236 -31.22 -3.94 3.71
N SER A 237 -31.20 -5.27 3.66
CA SER A 237 -30.00 -6.06 3.44
C SER A 237 -29.52 -5.96 1.99
N VAL A 238 -28.20 -5.83 1.79
CA VAL A 238 -27.60 -5.51 0.48
C VAL A 238 -26.60 -6.59 0.06
N LEU A 239 -26.75 -7.08 -1.17
CA LEU A 239 -25.85 -8.04 -1.80
C LEU A 239 -25.10 -7.36 -2.95
N ILE A 240 -23.78 -7.24 -2.80
CA ILE A 240 -22.90 -6.65 -3.81
C ILE A 240 -22.37 -7.78 -4.72
N THR A 241 -22.79 -7.79 -5.98
CA THR A 241 -22.33 -8.74 -7.00
C THR A 241 -21.37 -8.08 -7.99
N GLY A 242 -20.66 -8.87 -8.79
CA GLY A 242 -19.85 -8.35 -9.89
C GLY A 242 -18.68 -9.24 -10.26
N ALA A 243 -18.01 -8.93 -11.37
CA ALA A 243 -16.86 -9.70 -11.86
C ALA A 243 -15.68 -9.72 -10.86
N ILE A 244 -14.76 -10.67 -11.06
CA ILE A 244 -13.53 -10.76 -10.27
C ILE A 244 -12.71 -9.48 -10.46
N GLY A 245 -12.30 -8.86 -9.36
CA GLY A 245 -11.48 -7.64 -9.41
C GLY A 245 -12.25 -6.32 -9.55
N ALA A 246 -13.59 -6.34 -9.65
CA ALA A 246 -14.43 -5.14 -9.76
C ALA A 246 -14.35 -4.15 -8.57
N GLY A 247 -13.64 -4.51 -7.49
CA GLY A 247 -13.45 -3.65 -6.31
C GLY A 247 -14.44 -3.91 -5.16
N LYS A 248 -15.17 -5.04 -5.16
CA LYS A 248 -16.19 -5.39 -4.14
C LYS A 248 -15.67 -5.27 -2.70
N THR A 249 -14.56 -5.95 -2.38
CA THR A 249 -13.97 -5.95 -1.03
C THR A 249 -13.50 -4.56 -0.63
N HIS A 250 -12.90 -3.83 -1.56
CA HIS A 250 -12.43 -2.45 -1.33
C HIS A 250 -13.59 -1.51 -1.02
N LEU A 251 -14.69 -1.61 -1.78
CA LEU A 251 -15.92 -0.86 -1.53
C LEU A 251 -16.48 -1.18 -0.13
N LEU A 252 -16.57 -2.46 0.23
CA LEU A 252 -17.07 -2.89 1.53
C LEU A 252 -16.21 -2.40 2.70
N GLN A 253 -14.88 -2.37 2.55
CA GLN A 253 -13.95 -1.87 3.57
C GLN A 253 -14.04 -0.36 3.77
N SER A 254 -14.34 0.36 2.70
CA SER A 254 -14.38 1.82 2.70
C SER A 254 -15.70 2.45 3.17
N LEU A 255 -16.76 1.65 3.28
CA LEU A 255 -18.05 2.12 3.74
C LEU A 255 -18.05 2.27 5.27
N ASN A 256 -18.35 3.49 5.72
CA ASN A 256 -18.64 3.78 7.12
C ASN A 256 -20.16 3.75 7.33
N PHE A 257 -20.58 3.11 8.42
CA PHE A 257 -21.98 2.96 8.79
C PHE A 257 -22.19 3.54 10.19
N ASP A 258 -23.35 4.15 10.42
CA ASP A 258 -23.70 4.72 11.72
C ASP A 258 -24.10 3.63 12.74
N LYS A 259 -24.48 2.44 12.25
CA LYS A 259 -24.81 1.27 13.08
C LYS A 259 -23.54 0.53 13.53
N PRO A 260 -23.53 -0.05 14.74
CA PRO A 260 -22.44 -0.91 15.17
C PRO A 260 -22.32 -2.13 14.24
N THR A 261 -21.11 -2.38 13.73
CA THR A 261 -20.85 -3.39 12.70
C THR A 261 -20.19 -4.64 13.27
N LEU A 262 -20.73 -5.81 12.93
CA LEU A 262 -20.12 -7.11 13.20
C LEU A 262 -19.49 -7.64 11.93
N VAL A 263 -18.18 -7.89 11.94
CA VAL A 263 -17.44 -8.36 10.76
C VAL A 263 -17.29 -9.88 10.81
N ILE A 264 -17.72 -10.54 9.73
CA ILE A 264 -17.47 -11.95 9.46
C ILE A 264 -16.44 -12.03 8.32
N ASP A 265 -15.20 -12.34 8.70
CA ASP A 265 -14.07 -12.44 7.78
C ASP A 265 -14.10 -13.75 6.96
N ASP A 266 -14.58 -14.84 7.56
CA ASP A 266 -14.63 -16.16 6.92
C ASP A 266 -16.04 -16.76 6.97
N ALA A 267 -16.68 -16.81 5.79
CA ALA A 267 -18.00 -17.42 5.60
C ALA A 267 -17.93 -18.95 5.38
N SER A 268 -16.73 -19.54 5.28
CA SER A 268 -16.55 -20.99 5.24
C SER A 268 -16.55 -21.62 6.64
N ASP A 269 -16.10 -20.88 7.66
CA ASP A 269 -16.12 -21.27 9.07
C ASP A 269 -16.97 -20.30 9.92
N PHE A 270 -18.29 -20.36 9.72
CA PHE A 270 -19.26 -19.55 10.48
C PHE A 270 -19.16 -19.72 12.00
N LYS A 271 -18.70 -20.89 12.48
CA LYS A 271 -18.64 -21.17 13.92
C LYS A 271 -17.63 -20.25 14.61
N LYS A 272 -16.43 -20.12 14.04
CA LYS A 272 -15.41 -19.19 14.57
C LYS A 272 -15.86 -17.74 14.46
N SER A 273 -16.41 -17.36 13.31
CA SER A 273 -16.84 -15.98 13.05
C SER A 273 -17.97 -15.51 13.97
N ILE A 274 -18.98 -16.36 14.22
CA ILE A 274 -20.08 -16.04 15.16
C ILE A 274 -19.55 -16.00 16.60
N THR A 275 -18.66 -16.91 16.97
CA THR A 275 -18.02 -16.87 18.30
C THR A 275 -17.26 -15.56 18.52
N ALA A 276 -16.51 -15.11 17.51
CA ALA A 276 -15.81 -13.84 17.55
C ALA A 276 -16.78 -12.63 17.62
N ALA A 277 -17.90 -12.68 16.90
CA ALA A 277 -18.93 -11.64 16.96
C ALA A 277 -19.58 -11.54 18.35
N ILE A 278 -19.93 -12.67 18.98
CA ILE A 278 -20.48 -12.70 20.34
C ILE A 278 -19.48 -12.10 21.34
N LEU A 279 -18.20 -12.49 21.24
CA LEU A 279 -17.14 -11.92 22.07
C LEU A 279 -16.97 -10.41 21.87
N HIS A 280 -17.11 -9.92 20.64
CA HIS A 280 -17.03 -8.50 20.33
C HIS A 280 -18.22 -7.70 20.89
N ILE A 281 -19.45 -8.22 20.81
CA ILE A 281 -20.64 -7.54 21.35
C ILE A 281 -20.52 -7.35 22.87
N CYS A 282 -19.98 -8.34 23.56
CA CYS A 282 -19.97 -8.32 25.01
C CYS A 282 -18.94 -7.35 25.63
N GLY A 283 -18.04 -6.76 24.84
CA GLY A 283 -17.10 -5.71 25.25
C GLY A 283 -16.03 -6.17 26.24
N ASP A 284 -16.44 -6.47 27.47
CA ASP A 284 -15.64 -7.13 28.52
C ASP A 284 -15.95 -8.62 28.53
N LYS A 285 -14.91 -9.44 28.37
CA LYS A 285 -15.06 -10.90 28.34
C LYS A 285 -15.71 -11.46 29.63
N GLU A 286 -15.66 -10.71 30.73
CA GLU A 286 -16.19 -11.07 32.05
C GLU A 286 -17.72 -10.86 32.19
N THR A 287 -18.29 -9.81 31.59
CA THR A 287 -19.74 -9.56 31.58
C THR A 287 -20.48 -10.55 30.67
N ALA A 288 -19.86 -10.93 29.55
CA ALA A 288 -20.32 -12.00 28.65
C ALA A 288 -20.51 -13.33 29.40
N ALA A 289 -19.51 -13.66 30.24
CA ALA A 289 -19.42 -14.89 31.00
C ALA A 289 -20.50 -14.96 32.10
N ALA A 290 -20.71 -13.83 32.78
CA ALA A 290 -21.71 -13.69 33.83
C ALA A 290 -23.16 -13.74 33.30
N MET A 291 -23.47 -13.07 32.17
CA MET A 291 -24.83 -13.04 31.59
C MET A 291 -25.23 -14.35 30.92
N LEU A 292 -24.34 -14.97 30.12
CA LEU A 292 -24.72 -16.12 29.28
C LEU A 292 -24.51 -17.47 29.95
N PHE A 293 -23.48 -17.61 30.79
CA PHE A 293 -23.08 -18.90 31.34
C PHE A 293 -23.09 -18.96 32.86
N LYS A 294 -23.51 -17.88 33.55
CA LYS A 294 -23.48 -17.75 35.01
C LYS A 294 -22.12 -18.13 35.61
N THR A 295 -21.03 -17.87 34.88
CA THR A 295 -19.66 -18.29 35.25
C THR A 295 -18.71 -17.12 35.03
N SER A 296 -17.76 -16.89 35.93
CA SER A 296 -16.81 -15.76 35.85
C SER A 296 -15.53 -16.08 35.05
N ASP A 297 -15.31 -17.35 34.67
CA ASP A 297 -14.07 -17.83 34.07
C ASP A 297 -14.10 -17.76 32.52
N LEU A 298 -13.19 -16.95 31.98
CA LEU A 298 -13.00 -16.71 30.54
C LEU A 298 -12.65 -17.98 29.76
N LYS A 299 -11.82 -18.86 30.33
CA LYS A 299 -11.42 -20.10 29.66
C LYS A 299 -12.59 -21.07 29.58
N ALA A 300 -13.45 -21.11 30.60
CA ALA A 300 -14.66 -21.93 30.59
C ALA A 300 -15.67 -21.45 29.54
N VAL A 301 -15.78 -20.14 29.30
CA VAL A 301 -16.65 -19.57 28.26
C VAL A 301 -16.13 -19.84 26.87
N GLU A 302 -14.84 -19.63 26.61
CA GLU A 302 -14.24 -19.98 25.30
C GLU A 302 -14.36 -21.50 25.02
N THR A 303 -14.23 -22.34 26.06
CA THR A 303 -14.42 -23.79 25.96
C THR A 303 -15.90 -24.16 25.70
N LYS A 304 -16.87 -23.49 26.33
CA LYS A 304 -18.30 -23.71 26.07
C LYS A 304 -18.72 -23.21 24.68
N LEU A 305 -18.24 -22.05 24.24
CA LEU A 305 -18.53 -21.52 22.91
C LEU A 305 -17.91 -22.39 21.80
N SER A 306 -16.69 -22.89 21.99
CA SER A 306 -16.05 -23.80 21.04
C SER A 306 -16.68 -25.19 21.00
N THR A 307 -17.29 -25.67 22.09
CA THR A 307 -18.01 -26.96 22.13
C THR A 307 -19.48 -26.86 21.69
N SER A 308 -20.07 -25.67 21.70
CA SER A 308 -21.46 -25.43 21.31
C SER A 308 -21.75 -25.76 19.84
N SER A 309 -22.98 -26.19 19.58
CA SER A 309 -23.48 -26.39 18.22
C SER A 309 -23.73 -25.04 17.54
N LEU A 310 -23.60 -25.01 16.22
CA LEU A 310 -23.78 -23.80 15.42
C LEU A 310 -25.18 -23.17 15.56
N PRO A 311 -26.30 -23.93 15.61
CA PRO A 311 -27.62 -23.36 15.87
C PRO A 311 -27.73 -22.70 17.25
N ASN A 312 -27.14 -23.29 18.29
CA ASN A 312 -27.16 -22.70 19.64
C ASN A 312 -26.37 -21.40 19.70
N LEU A 313 -25.24 -21.31 18.98
CA LEU A 313 -24.46 -20.07 18.87
C LEU A 313 -25.26 -18.96 18.18
N VAL A 314 -26.02 -19.30 17.14
CA VAL A 314 -26.91 -18.35 16.43
C VAL A 314 -28.01 -17.86 17.37
N GLN A 315 -28.63 -18.75 18.15
CA GLN A 315 -29.65 -18.35 19.12
C GLN A 315 -29.07 -17.45 20.21
N THR A 316 -27.91 -17.81 20.75
CA THR A 316 -27.19 -16.99 21.73
C THR A 316 -26.89 -15.59 21.18
N LEU A 317 -26.47 -15.50 19.92
CA LEU A 317 -26.23 -14.23 19.25
C LEU A 317 -27.50 -13.38 19.15
N LYS A 318 -28.65 -13.99 18.81
CA LYS A 318 -29.95 -13.30 18.80
C LYS A 318 -30.38 -12.84 20.18
N ASP A 319 -30.17 -13.66 21.21
CA ASP A 319 -30.54 -13.32 22.59
C ASP A 319 -29.68 -12.16 23.14
N CYS A 320 -28.45 -11.99 22.63
CA CYS A 320 -27.54 -10.90 23.02
C CYS A 320 -27.81 -9.56 22.31
N THR A 321 -28.67 -9.52 21.30
CA THR A 321 -28.79 -8.35 20.40
C THR A 321 -30.25 -7.99 20.16
N GLN A 322 -30.57 -6.71 20.04
CA GLN A 322 -31.92 -6.32 19.63
C GLN A 322 -32.10 -6.44 18.10
N PRO A 323 -33.32 -6.70 17.61
CA PRO A 323 -33.58 -6.76 16.17
C PRO A 323 -33.18 -5.46 15.46
N ASN A 324 -32.46 -5.56 14.34
CA ASN A 324 -31.99 -4.44 13.50
C ASN A 324 -31.02 -3.44 14.15
N GLU A 325 -30.47 -3.77 15.32
CA GLU A 325 -29.48 -2.95 16.02
C GLU A 325 -28.10 -2.99 15.33
N TYR A 326 -27.66 -4.19 14.94
CA TYR A 326 -26.33 -4.42 14.37
C TYR A 326 -26.37 -4.66 12.86
N LEU A 327 -25.32 -4.18 12.18
CA LEU A 327 -25.04 -4.49 10.78
C LEU A 327 -24.06 -5.66 10.69
N LEU A 328 -24.45 -6.73 10.03
CA LEU A 328 -23.58 -7.88 9.76
C LEU A 328 -22.85 -7.70 8.43
N LYS A 329 -21.53 -7.50 8.49
CA LYS A 329 -20.66 -7.33 7.33
C LYS A 329 -19.95 -8.63 7.01
N ILE A 330 -20.28 -9.23 5.87
CA ILE A 330 -19.69 -10.50 5.41
C ILE A 330 -18.81 -10.22 4.20
N GLY A 331 -17.53 -10.60 4.28
CA GLY A 331 -16.55 -10.29 3.24
C GLY A 331 -16.86 -10.94 1.89
N ASN A 332 -17.02 -12.27 1.85
CA ASN A 332 -17.32 -13.03 0.64
C ASN A 332 -18.19 -14.25 0.95
N ILE A 333 -19.29 -14.46 0.23
CA ILE A 333 -20.17 -15.63 0.37
C ILE A 333 -19.98 -16.73 -0.69
N ASP A 334 -19.04 -16.59 -1.63
CA ASP A 334 -18.80 -17.58 -2.70
C ASP A 334 -18.56 -19.01 -2.17
N GLY A 335 -17.96 -19.13 -0.98
CA GLY A 335 -17.57 -20.39 -0.33
C GLY A 335 -18.54 -20.90 0.73
N VAL A 336 -19.74 -20.32 0.85
CA VAL A 336 -20.71 -20.70 1.89
C VAL A 336 -21.23 -22.13 1.65
N THR A 337 -21.25 -22.94 2.72
CA THR A 337 -21.83 -24.29 2.69
C THR A 337 -23.36 -24.23 2.75
N PRO A 338 -24.10 -25.26 2.29
CA PRO A 338 -25.57 -25.28 2.38
C PRO A 338 -26.12 -25.10 3.80
N LYS A 339 -25.39 -25.56 4.82
CA LYS A 339 -25.73 -25.30 6.23
C LYS A 339 -25.55 -23.83 6.61
N GLY A 340 -24.51 -23.17 6.08
CA GLY A 340 -24.29 -21.74 6.25
C GLY A 340 -25.38 -20.89 5.59
N VAL A 341 -25.91 -21.31 4.43
CA VAL A 341 -27.05 -20.62 3.79
C VAL A 341 -28.28 -20.59 4.71
N LYS A 342 -28.63 -21.72 5.33
CA LYS A 342 -29.74 -21.79 6.29
C LYS A 342 -29.55 -20.86 7.48
N ILE A 343 -28.32 -20.76 7.99
CA ILE A 343 -28.02 -19.87 9.12
C ILE A 343 -28.13 -18.40 8.71
N LEU A 344 -27.66 -18.05 7.52
CA LEU A 344 -27.81 -16.71 7.00
C LEU A 344 -29.29 -16.36 6.78
N GLU A 345 -30.10 -17.34 6.35
CA GLU A 345 -31.57 -17.19 6.29
C GLU A 345 -32.17 -16.97 7.69
N ASP A 346 -31.70 -17.66 8.72
CA ASP A 346 -32.16 -17.46 10.10
C ASP A 346 -31.75 -16.09 10.67
N LEU A 347 -30.58 -15.56 10.26
CA LEU A 347 -30.03 -14.29 10.75
C LEU A 347 -30.63 -13.07 10.03
N LYS A 348 -31.16 -13.22 8.81
CA LYS A 348 -31.63 -12.10 7.98
C LYS A 348 -32.76 -11.30 8.62
N ASP A 349 -33.60 -11.95 9.45
CA ASP A 349 -34.78 -11.34 10.06
C ASP A 349 -34.41 -10.53 11.33
N HIS A 350 -33.20 -10.76 11.87
CA HIS A 350 -32.71 -10.12 13.09
C HIS A 350 -31.62 -9.08 12.81
N PHE A 351 -30.83 -9.25 11.74
CA PHE A 351 -29.72 -8.37 11.38
C PHE A 351 -29.90 -7.77 10.00
N THR A 352 -29.52 -6.50 9.83
CA THR A 352 -29.24 -5.97 8.49
C THR A 352 -27.94 -6.59 8.00
N ILE A 353 -27.92 -7.22 6.82
CA ILE A 353 -26.74 -7.92 6.30
C ILE A 353 -26.21 -7.19 5.06
N ILE A 354 -24.90 -6.92 5.04
CA ILE A 354 -24.18 -6.51 3.84
C ILE A 354 -23.14 -7.56 3.47
N THR A 355 -23.17 -8.03 2.23
CA THR A 355 -22.28 -9.09 1.78
C THR A 355 -21.84 -8.92 0.33
N THR A 356 -20.75 -9.58 -0.06
CA THR A 356 -20.26 -9.59 -1.45
C THR A 356 -20.15 -10.98 -2.03
N ALA A 357 -20.41 -11.12 -3.33
CA ALA A 357 -20.28 -12.36 -4.08
C ALA A 357 -19.73 -12.09 -5.49
N ARG A 358 -19.08 -13.07 -6.11
CA ARG A 358 -18.80 -13.03 -7.56
C ARG A 358 -20.08 -13.24 -8.36
N GLY A 359 -20.92 -14.14 -7.89
CA GLY A 359 -22.22 -14.48 -8.47
C GLY A 359 -23.01 -15.33 -7.48
N ILE A 360 -24.31 -15.48 -7.73
CA ILE A 360 -25.19 -16.27 -6.87
C ILE A 360 -25.18 -17.70 -7.39
N LYS A 361 -24.67 -18.65 -6.61
CA LYS A 361 -24.86 -20.08 -6.88
C LYS A 361 -26.34 -20.42 -6.73
N MET A 362 -26.86 -21.35 -7.54
CA MET A 362 -28.27 -21.79 -7.49
C MET A 362 -28.72 -22.17 -6.07
N GLU A 363 -27.84 -22.77 -5.27
CA GLU A 363 -28.10 -23.18 -3.88
C GLU A 363 -28.34 -22.01 -2.91
N ALA A 364 -27.86 -20.80 -3.24
CA ALA A 364 -28.02 -19.59 -2.43
C ALA A 364 -29.07 -18.63 -3.00
N ALA A 365 -29.86 -19.09 -3.99
CA ALA A 365 -30.85 -18.26 -4.66
C ALA A 365 -31.96 -17.80 -3.71
N SER A 366 -32.47 -18.68 -2.84
CA SER A 366 -33.51 -18.39 -1.84
C SER A 366 -33.12 -17.23 -0.91
N PHE A 367 -31.92 -17.32 -0.35
CA PHE A 367 -31.32 -16.28 0.48
C PHE A 367 -31.23 -14.94 -0.26
N ALA A 368 -30.73 -14.96 -1.50
CA ALA A 368 -30.51 -13.76 -2.30
C ALA A 368 -31.79 -13.01 -2.73
N TRP A 369 -32.99 -13.62 -2.61
CA TRP A 369 -34.27 -12.91 -2.87
C TRP A 369 -34.59 -11.85 -1.83
N SER A 370 -34.07 -11.99 -0.60
CA SER A 370 -34.30 -11.04 0.49
C SER A 370 -33.36 -9.83 0.46
N PHE A 371 -32.40 -9.81 -0.47
CA PHE A 371 -31.38 -8.78 -0.56
C PHE A 371 -31.61 -7.87 -1.76
N GLU A 372 -31.41 -6.57 -1.55
CA GLU A 372 -31.28 -5.63 -2.65
C GLU A 372 -29.94 -5.88 -3.35
N LYS A 373 -29.98 -6.16 -4.65
CA LYS A 373 -28.81 -6.52 -5.44
C LYS A 373 -28.19 -5.29 -6.07
N ILE A 374 -26.90 -5.09 -5.80
CA ILE A 374 -26.11 -4.03 -6.44
C ILE A 374 -24.99 -4.70 -7.22
N GLU A 375 -25.09 -4.63 -8.54
CA GLU A 375 -24.08 -5.20 -9.43
C GLU A 375 -23.00 -4.17 -9.75
N LEU A 376 -21.76 -4.47 -9.36
CA LEU A 376 -20.60 -3.65 -9.70
C LEU A 376 -20.10 -3.99 -11.10
N GLN A 377 -20.41 -3.09 -12.03
CA GLN A 377 -19.78 -3.08 -13.35
C GLN A 377 -18.33 -2.57 -13.27
N PRO A 378 -17.47 -2.86 -14.26
CA PRO A 378 -16.15 -2.22 -14.37
C PRO A 378 -16.24 -0.69 -14.31
N LEU A 379 -15.15 -0.02 -13.95
CA LEU A 379 -15.13 1.43 -13.86
C LEU A 379 -15.34 2.05 -15.24
N THR A 380 -16.04 3.19 -15.27
CA THR A 380 -16.20 3.98 -16.50
C THR A 380 -14.84 4.43 -17.03
N ARG A 381 -14.73 4.77 -18.32
CA ARG A 381 -13.47 5.29 -18.88
C ARG A 381 -12.93 6.51 -18.11
N PRO A 382 -13.72 7.55 -17.79
CA PRO A 382 -13.24 8.69 -17.00
C PRO A 382 -12.73 8.29 -15.61
N ASP A 383 -13.42 7.39 -14.90
CA ASP A 383 -13.02 6.94 -13.57
C ASP A 383 -11.79 6.04 -13.61
N SER A 384 -11.70 5.19 -14.63
CA SER A 384 -10.52 4.35 -14.88
C SER A 384 -9.29 5.21 -15.16
N LEU A 385 -9.41 6.22 -16.04
CA LEU A 385 -8.31 7.15 -16.32
C LEU A 385 -7.94 7.95 -15.07
N ARG A 386 -8.92 8.39 -14.26
CA ARG A 386 -8.64 9.05 -12.98
C ARG A 386 -7.88 8.14 -12.00
N MET A 387 -8.26 6.85 -11.94
CA MET A 387 -7.57 5.85 -11.13
C MET A 387 -6.14 5.62 -11.63
N ILE A 388 -5.95 5.43 -12.93
CA ILE A 388 -4.64 5.24 -13.56
C ILE A 388 -3.77 6.48 -13.32
N TYR A 389 -4.26 7.69 -13.60
CA TYR A 389 -3.52 8.93 -13.35
C TYR A 389 -3.07 9.06 -11.90
N ARG A 390 -3.88 8.63 -10.94
CA ARG A 390 -3.51 8.64 -9.53
C ARG A 390 -2.44 7.59 -9.20
N LEU A 391 -2.43 6.47 -9.92
CA LEU A 391 -1.48 5.37 -9.75
C LEU A 391 -0.16 5.55 -10.52
N ILE A 392 -0.10 6.33 -11.60
CA ILE A 392 1.11 6.49 -12.42
C ILE A 392 1.42 7.94 -12.83
N GLY A 393 0.65 8.93 -12.39
CA GLY A 393 0.84 10.34 -12.79
C GLY A 393 2.11 10.99 -12.22
N ASP A 394 2.86 10.29 -11.38
CA ASP A 394 4.21 10.62 -10.92
C ASP A 394 5.32 10.13 -11.87
N LEU A 395 5.02 9.22 -12.80
CA LEU A 395 5.98 8.72 -13.78
C LEU A 395 6.34 9.81 -14.79
N GLN A 396 7.64 10.03 -15.02
CA GLN A 396 8.13 10.91 -16.08
C GLN A 396 8.02 10.20 -17.41
N THR A 397 6.98 10.56 -18.17
CA THR A 397 6.75 10.06 -19.52
C THR A 397 6.28 11.21 -20.40
N SER A 398 6.77 11.25 -21.65
CA SER A 398 6.33 12.21 -22.66
C SER A 398 4.91 11.92 -23.17
N GLU A 399 4.40 10.70 -22.94
CA GLU A 399 3.19 10.17 -23.55
C GLU A 399 2.22 9.59 -22.51
N LEU A 400 2.00 10.34 -21.42
CA LEU A 400 1.17 9.87 -20.30
C LEU A 400 -0.24 9.45 -20.74
N ASP A 401 -0.87 10.22 -21.63
CA ASP A 401 -2.22 9.94 -22.11
C ASP A 401 -2.30 8.65 -22.95
N ALA A 402 -1.26 8.36 -23.73
CA ALA A 402 -1.18 7.14 -24.54
C ALA A 402 -0.98 5.91 -23.65
N VAL A 403 -0.08 6.00 -22.67
CA VAL A 403 0.14 4.96 -21.64
C VAL A 403 -1.15 4.69 -20.87
N MET A 404 -1.85 5.74 -20.43
CA MET A 404 -3.12 5.62 -19.72
C MET A 404 -4.20 4.94 -20.56
N THR A 405 -4.28 5.29 -21.85
CA THR A 405 -5.23 4.69 -22.79
C THR A 405 -4.93 3.21 -23.00
N LYS A 406 -3.67 2.83 -23.20
CA LYS A 406 -3.25 1.43 -23.36
C LYS A 406 -3.56 0.58 -22.13
N ILE A 407 -3.31 1.10 -20.93
CA ILE A 407 -3.66 0.42 -19.67
C ILE A 407 -5.18 0.24 -19.57
N TYR A 408 -5.96 1.27 -19.93
CA TYR A 408 -7.42 1.16 -19.94
C TYR A 408 -7.92 0.08 -20.92
N GLU A 409 -7.43 0.09 -22.16
CA GLU A 409 -7.81 -0.90 -23.19
C GLU A 409 -7.51 -2.34 -22.76
N THR A 410 -6.38 -2.55 -22.08
CA THR A 410 -5.97 -3.89 -21.62
C THR A 410 -6.74 -4.34 -20.37
N SER A 411 -7.10 -3.39 -19.51
CA SER A 411 -7.80 -3.67 -18.26
C SER A 411 -9.32 -3.74 -18.40
N ASP A 412 -9.88 -3.14 -19.46
CA ASP A 412 -11.32 -2.97 -19.68
C ASP A 412 -12.03 -2.39 -18.44
N GLY A 413 -11.42 -1.39 -17.82
CA GLY A 413 -11.94 -0.71 -16.63
C GLY A 413 -11.94 -1.56 -15.35
N ASN A 414 -11.30 -2.75 -15.33
CA ASN A 414 -11.20 -3.57 -14.12
C ASN A 414 -10.16 -3.00 -13.13
N PRO A 415 -10.58 -2.54 -11.93
CA PRO A 415 -9.68 -1.89 -10.96
C PRO A 415 -8.47 -2.73 -10.55
N ARG A 416 -8.67 -4.05 -10.40
CA ARG A 416 -7.58 -4.96 -10.01
C ARG A 416 -6.53 -5.07 -11.13
N LYS A 417 -6.98 -5.25 -12.38
CA LYS A 417 -6.08 -5.30 -13.54
C LYS A 417 -5.32 -3.98 -13.69
N ILE A 418 -6.01 -2.86 -13.54
CA ILE A 418 -5.40 -1.51 -13.55
C ILE A 418 -4.28 -1.43 -12.51
N LYS A 419 -4.55 -1.82 -11.25
CA LYS A 419 -3.55 -1.80 -10.18
C LYS A 419 -2.34 -2.68 -10.51
N GLU A 420 -2.57 -3.92 -10.95
CA GLU A 420 -1.52 -4.87 -11.32
C GLU A 420 -0.66 -4.37 -12.50
N LEU A 421 -1.28 -3.81 -13.55
CA LEU A 421 -0.57 -3.24 -14.70
C LEU A 421 0.26 -2.02 -14.30
N CYS A 422 -0.30 -1.10 -13.49
CA CYS A 422 0.42 0.07 -13.00
C CYS A 422 1.61 -0.31 -12.10
N GLU A 423 1.44 -1.31 -11.22
CA GLU A 423 2.52 -1.82 -10.36
C GLU A 423 3.64 -2.46 -11.16
N ARG A 424 3.33 -3.14 -12.28
CA ARG A 424 4.34 -3.70 -13.19
C ARG A 424 5.07 -2.61 -13.95
N LEU A 425 4.32 -1.67 -14.54
CA LEU A 425 4.92 -0.54 -15.28
C LEU A 425 5.88 0.27 -14.40
N ARG A 426 5.58 0.41 -13.10
CA ARG A 426 6.47 1.06 -12.14
C ARG A 426 7.80 0.34 -11.90
N ARG A 427 7.90 -0.94 -12.24
CA ARG A 427 9.15 -1.71 -12.13
C ARG A 427 10.04 -1.53 -13.36
N GLU A 428 9.50 -0.98 -14.44
CA GLU A 428 10.27 -0.72 -15.64
C GLU A 428 11.24 0.45 -15.44
N PRO A 429 12.47 0.35 -15.97
CA PRO A 429 13.49 1.39 -15.82
C PRO A 429 13.12 2.67 -16.59
N PHE A 430 12.35 2.54 -17.68
CA PHE A 430 11.86 3.63 -18.52
C PHE A 430 10.37 3.43 -18.80
N VAL A 431 9.59 4.52 -18.71
CA VAL A 431 8.14 4.47 -18.89
C VAL A 431 7.77 5.24 -20.16
N ASN A 432 7.57 4.49 -21.24
CA ASN A 432 7.10 4.97 -22.55
C ASN A 432 5.95 4.07 -23.08
N LEU A 433 5.36 4.42 -24.22
CA LEU A 433 4.28 3.63 -24.82
C LEU A 433 4.72 2.18 -25.14
N ASP A 434 5.96 1.99 -25.58
CA ASP A 434 6.51 0.66 -25.89
C ASP A 434 6.57 -0.23 -24.63
N SER A 435 7.11 0.29 -23.52
CA SER A 435 7.14 -0.42 -22.23
C SER A 435 5.75 -0.73 -21.70
N ALA A 436 4.79 0.19 -21.87
CA ALA A 436 3.40 -0.05 -21.49
C ALA A 436 2.76 -1.13 -22.36
N THR A 437 3.11 -1.17 -23.64
CA THR A 437 2.66 -2.20 -24.59
C THR A 437 3.27 -3.55 -24.25
N GLU A 438 4.58 -3.63 -23.97
CA GLU A 438 5.25 -4.86 -23.56
C GLU A 438 4.70 -5.41 -22.22
N VAL A 439 4.45 -4.53 -21.25
CA VAL A 439 3.81 -4.91 -19.97
C VAL A 439 2.37 -5.40 -20.20
N ALA A 440 1.61 -4.75 -21.08
CA ALA A 440 0.25 -5.18 -21.43
C ALA A 440 0.25 -6.53 -22.17
N ASP A 441 1.13 -6.70 -23.16
CA ASP A 441 1.23 -7.90 -23.98
C ASP A 441 1.79 -9.06 -23.18
N SER A 442 2.70 -8.85 -22.22
CA SER A 442 3.13 -9.89 -21.28
C SER A 442 2.04 -10.24 -20.25
N TYR A 443 1.19 -9.29 -19.87
CA TYR A 443 0.03 -9.52 -19.01
C TYR A 443 -1.02 -10.38 -19.73
N LEU A 444 -1.32 -10.07 -20.98
CA LEU A 444 -2.19 -10.87 -21.86
C LEU A 444 -1.52 -12.18 -22.30
N GLY A 445 -0.19 -12.19 -22.47
CA GLY A 445 0.65 -13.32 -22.85
C GLY A 445 0.62 -14.48 -21.86
N ARG A 446 0.44 -14.19 -20.56
CA ARG A 446 0.11 -15.21 -19.55
C ARG A 446 -1.29 -15.81 -19.72
N GLN A 447 -2.15 -15.21 -20.54
CA GLN A 447 -3.44 -15.76 -20.94
C GLN A 447 -3.40 -16.46 -22.31
N VAL A 448 -2.27 -16.43 -23.03
CA VAL A 448 -2.16 -17.06 -24.35
C VAL A 448 -2.10 -18.58 -24.18
N GLU A 449 -3.17 -19.18 -24.71
CA GLU A 449 -3.50 -20.57 -25.01
C GLU A 449 -2.57 -21.65 -24.46
N GLU A 450 -3.11 -22.42 -23.49
CA GLU A 450 -2.67 -23.78 -23.26
C GLU A 450 -2.76 -24.54 -24.60
N PHE A 451 -1.63 -24.70 -25.30
CA PHE A 451 -1.60 -25.54 -26.49
C PHE A 451 -2.01 -26.95 -26.08
N ASP A 452 -3.16 -27.39 -26.58
CA ASP A 452 -3.61 -28.76 -26.36
C ASP A 452 -2.76 -29.71 -27.22
N PHE A 453 -1.62 -30.13 -26.67
CA PHE A 453 -0.72 -31.10 -27.28
C PHE A 453 -1.38 -32.49 -27.45
N SER A 454 -2.63 -32.70 -27.00
CA SER A 454 -3.33 -33.98 -27.13
C SER A 454 -3.44 -34.46 -28.58
N ILE A 455 -3.65 -33.55 -29.54
CA ILE A 455 -3.74 -33.91 -30.97
C ILE A 455 -2.40 -34.40 -31.50
N ILE A 456 -1.31 -33.69 -31.20
CA ILE A 456 0.06 -34.07 -31.60
C ILE A 456 0.43 -35.41 -30.97
N LEU A 457 0.08 -35.61 -29.69
CA LEU A 457 0.34 -36.86 -28.99
C LEU A 457 -0.45 -38.04 -29.59
N LEU A 458 -1.69 -37.82 -30.02
CA LEU A 458 -2.54 -38.84 -30.63
C LEU A 458 -2.03 -39.28 -32.01
N VAL A 459 -1.51 -38.35 -32.80
CA VAL A 459 -0.85 -38.64 -34.09
C VAL A 459 0.42 -39.48 -33.87
N ILE A 460 1.25 -39.10 -32.89
CA ILE A 460 2.45 -39.86 -32.52
C ILE A 460 2.09 -41.27 -32.04
N LEU A 461 1.06 -41.40 -31.21
CA LEU A 461 0.58 -42.69 -30.71
C LEU A 461 0.06 -43.58 -31.87
N GLY A 462 -0.71 -43.00 -32.80
CA GLY A 462 -1.19 -43.69 -34.00
C GLY A 462 -0.04 -44.18 -34.88
N GLY A 463 1.01 -43.37 -35.07
CA GLY A 463 2.22 -43.74 -35.79
C GLY A 463 2.95 -44.95 -35.18
N PHE A 464 3.08 -44.99 -33.85
CA PHE A 464 3.71 -46.14 -33.18
C PHE A 464 2.86 -47.41 -33.22
N VAL A 465 1.53 -47.30 -33.18
CA VAL A 465 0.64 -48.45 -33.39
C VAL A 465 0.78 -49.01 -34.81
N LEU A 466 0.87 -48.13 -35.81
CA LEU A 466 1.13 -48.53 -37.20
C LEU A 466 2.49 -49.20 -37.37
N MET A 467 3.55 -48.68 -36.74
CA MET A 467 4.89 -49.27 -36.79
C MET A 467 4.90 -50.67 -36.15
N ARG A 468 4.20 -50.86 -35.03
CA ARG A 468 4.02 -52.17 -34.39
C ARG A 468 3.24 -53.14 -35.28
N TYR A 469 2.18 -52.67 -35.95
CA TYR A 469 1.39 -53.49 -36.86
C TYR A 469 2.21 -53.90 -38.10
N TYR A 470 2.94 -52.95 -38.70
CA TYR A 470 3.81 -53.18 -39.84
C TYR A 470 4.90 -54.21 -39.52
N GLY A 471 5.61 -54.05 -38.39
CA GLY A 471 6.61 -55.04 -37.94
C GLY A 471 6.03 -56.43 -37.74
N ARG A 472 4.75 -56.54 -37.33
CA ARG A 472 4.05 -57.84 -37.21
C ARG A 472 3.76 -58.48 -38.57
N VAL A 473 3.45 -57.67 -39.59
CA VAL A 473 3.14 -58.14 -40.94
C VAL A 473 4.42 -58.48 -41.72
N THR A 474 5.49 -57.70 -41.56
CA THR A 474 6.78 -57.96 -42.23
C THR A 474 7.64 -59.02 -41.54
N GLY A 475 7.30 -59.39 -40.30
CA GLY A 475 8.04 -60.38 -39.52
C GLY A 475 9.31 -59.83 -38.86
N GLU A 476 9.55 -58.52 -38.93
CA GLU A 476 10.67 -57.85 -38.24
C GLU A 476 10.34 -57.65 -36.76
N LYS A 477 10.90 -58.55 -35.94
CA LYS A 477 10.71 -58.54 -34.47
C LYS A 477 11.25 -57.27 -33.82
N ASP A 478 12.30 -56.66 -34.38
CA ASP A 478 12.93 -55.46 -33.83
C ASP A 478 11.98 -54.25 -33.91
N LEU A 479 11.30 -54.07 -35.05
CA LEU A 479 10.34 -52.98 -35.24
C LEU A 479 9.11 -53.14 -34.33
N GLN A 480 8.66 -54.39 -34.16
CA GLN A 480 7.56 -54.72 -33.24
C GLN A 480 7.93 -54.46 -31.77
N PHE A 481 9.18 -54.77 -31.39
CA PHE A 481 9.70 -54.55 -30.04
C PHE A 481 9.86 -53.06 -29.73
N ILE A 482 10.45 -52.28 -30.64
CA ILE A 482 10.62 -50.82 -30.49
C ILE A 482 9.26 -50.13 -30.33
N GLY A 483 8.29 -50.47 -31.18
CA GLY A 483 6.93 -49.92 -31.08
C GLY A 483 6.23 -50.28 -29.76
N ALA A 484 6.48 -51.47 -29.21
CA ALA A 484 5.93 -51.88 -27.92
C ALA A 484 6.56 -51.17 -26.72
N CYS A 485 7.89 -51.01 -26.71
CA CYS A 485 8.60 -50.29 -25.65
C CYS A 485 8.20 -48.81 -25.58
N ILE A 486 8.07 -48.14 -26.73
CA ILE A 486 7.70 -46.73 -26.78
C ILE A 486 6.25 -46.52 -26.30
N MET A 487 5.32 -47.39 -26.70
CA MET A 487 3.94 -47.37 -26.20
C MET A 487 3.87 -47.55 -24.68
N PHE A 488 4.71 -48.42 -24.11
CA PHE A 488 4.78 -48.61 -22.66
C PHE A 488 5.28 -47.36 -21.94
N VAL A 489 6.35 -46.72 -22.45
CA VAL A 489 6.88 -45.46 -21.89
C VAL A 489 5.84 -44.33 -21.98
N LEU A 490 5.11 -44.23 -23.09
CA LEU A 490 4.05 -43.24 -23.29
C LEU A 490 2.86 -43.41 -22.34
N MET A 491 2.54 -44.65 -21.92
CA MET A 491 1.51 -44.91 -20.91
C MET A 491 1.84 -44.24 -19.56
N PHE A 492 3.12 -44.14 -19.21
CA PHE A 492 3.61 -43.44 -18.01
C PHE A 492 3.94 -41.96 -18.24
N ALA A 493 4.01 -41.50 -19.49
CA ALA A 493 4.28 -40.09 -19.81
C ALA A 493 3.25 -39.16 -19.16
N ARG A 494 1.97 -39.57 -19.07
CA ARG A 494 0.92 -38.79 -18.39
C ARG A 494 1.23 -38.52 -16.91
N TYR A 495 1.99 -39.39 -16.26
CA TYR A 495 2.44 -39.23 -14.87
C TYR A 495 3.69 -38.33 -14.77
N LEU A 496 4.63 -38.46 -15.71
CA LEU A 496 5.83 -37.62 -15.82
C LEU A 496 5.49 -36.15 -16.15
N PHE A 497 4.53 -35.89 -17.03
CA PHE A 497 4.16 -34.53 -17.42
C PHE A 497 3.28 -33.80 -16.39
N LYS A 498 2.67 -34.52 -15.44
CA LYS A 498 1.99 -33.88 -14.30
C LYS A 498 2.99 -33.18 -13.35
N SER A 499 4.24 -33.67 -13.31
CA SER A 499 5.39 -33.04 -12.63
C SER A 499 5.96 -31.85 -13.41
N ALA A 500 5.80 -31.85 -14.74
CA ALA A 500 6.24 -30.78 -15.63
C ALA A 500 5.27 -29.59 -15.74
N ARG A 501 4.16 -29.57 -14.97
CA ARG A 501 3.41 -28.34 -14.68
C ARG A 501 4.24 -27.45 -13.74
N ARG A 502 5.39 -26.96 -14.21
CA ARG A 502 6.03 -25.82 -13.59
C ARG A 502 5.07 -24.65 -13.73
N LYS A 503 4.58 -24.16 -12.59
CA LYS A 503 4.10 -22.79 -12.46
C LYS A 503 5.26 -21.88 -12.87
N THR A 504 5.26 -21.41 -14.11
CA THR A 504 6.21 -20.42 -14.58
C THR A 504 5.87 -19.06 -13.94
N LEU A 505 6.93 -18.43 -13.43
CA LEU A 505 6.98 -17.23 -12.58
C LEU A 505 6.25 -16.02 -13.16
#